data_AF-A0A447CPK5-F1
#
_entry.id   AF-A0A447CPK5-F1
#
_cell.length_a   1.000
_cell.length_b   1.000
_cell.length_c   1.000
_cell.angle_alpha   90.00
_cell.angle_beta   90.00
_cell.angle_gamma   90.00
#
_symmetry.space_group_name_H-M   'P 1'
#
loop_
_entity.id
_entity.type
_entity.pdbx_description
1 polymer ?
#
loop_
_entity_poly.entity_id
_entity_poly.type
_entity_poly.pdbx_seq_one_letter_code
_entity_poly.pdbx_strand_id
1 'polypeptide(L)'
;MGTSIIPVDLLNPGQVFACLGFLEAADLLCGPAEGGFVWDEETDTLARFALTAAGSKAPVAAIVSFLRQATVSACVPAGSPLRAKEPGVDTIELEAGVFPCREPDTPSALPAMLACGGSPERLVVDHWADGSSRDTLKFWAGMAGYSGAALVRDMLEQIAAWPEDVTAAAISDPFNASALQSSSLRFDLRKDYVAIGLGFTVNAHPSMAIVGYPLVEVLAAVGLSHARPLRIDKLHYRYGVIGEVVPPPFARAALGGATAPFRTRRFSMRLLWPGQEGQARAISFAEEEMSR
;
A
#
# COMPACT_ATOMS: atom_id res chain seq x y z
N MET A 1 20.50 15.22 1.60
CA MET A 1 19.38 15.23 0.64
C MET A 1 19.77 14.42 -0.57
N GLY A 2 18.95 13.44 -0.92
CA GLY A 2 19.12 12.59 -2.10
C GLY A 2 17.78 12.22 -2.71
N THR A 3 17.78 11.93 -4.00
CA THR A 3 16.58 11.68 -4.81
C THR A 3 16.64 10.29 -5.41
N SER A 4 15.51 9.59 -5.35
CA SER A 4 15.25 8.33 -6.06
C SER A 4 14.15 8.56 -7.09
N ILE A 5 14.23 7.86 -8.23
CA ILE A 5 13.23 7.91 -9.30
C ILE A 5 12.66 6.50 -9.45
N ILE A 6 11.34 6.38 -9.37
CA ILE A 6 10.61 5.12 -9.44
C ILE A 6 9.78 5.10 -10.73
N PRO A 7 9.97 4.14 -11.65
CA PRO A 7 9.03 3.92 -12.75
C PRO A 7 7.65 3.57 -12.21
N VAL A 8 6.59 4.18 -12.74
CA VAL A 8 5.22 3.95 -12.26
C VAL A 8 4.21 3.90 -13.41
N ASP A 9 3.34 2.89 -13.36
CA ASP A 9 2.15 2.82 -14.17
C ASP A 9 1.00 3.54 -13.44
N LEU A 10 0.59 4.70 -13.97
CA LEU A 10 -0.50 5.48 -13.39
C LEU A 10 -1.87 4.78 -13.52
N LEU A 11 -2.01 3.76 -14.37
CA LEU A 11 -3.22 2.94 -14.50
C LEU A 11 -3.22 1.74 -13.54
N ASN A 12 -2.16 1.55 -12.75
CA ASN A 12 -2.14 0.64 -11.62
C ASN A 12 -2.29 1.43 -10.31
N PRO A 13 -3.51 1.57 -9.75
CA PRO A 13 -3.71 2.41 -8.57
C PRO A 13 -2.92 1.91 -7.35
N GLY A 14 -2.62 0.61 -7.27
CA GLY A 14 -1.74 0.06 -6.24
C GLY A 14 -0.35 0.68 -6.26
N GLN A 15 0.24 0.88 -7.44
CA GLN A 15 1.53 1.56 -7.56
C GLN A 15 1.45 3.04 -7.17
N VAL A 16 0.37 3.73 -7.56
CA VAL A 16 0.13 5.13 -7.17
C VAL A 16 -0.02 5.27 -5.64
N PHE A 17 -0.76 4.37 -4.99
CA PHE A 17 -0.86 4.34 -3.53
C PHE A 17 0.48 4.02 -2.88
N ALA A 18 1.27 3.12 -3.48
CA ALA A 18 2.60 2.78 -3.01
C ALA A 18 3.59 3.95 -3.16
N CYS A 19 3.45 4.81 -4.17
CA CYS A 19 4.22 6.07 -4.25
C CYS A 19 3.94 6.98 -3.05
N LEU A 20 2.68 7.11 -2.62
CA LEU A 20 2.36 7.81 -1.38
C LEU A 20 2.98 7.08 -0.18
N GLY A 21 2.88 5.76 -0.09
CA GLY A 21 3.52 4.98 0.97
C GLY A 21 5.04 5.17 1.05
N PHE A 22 5.72 5.25 -0.09
CA PHE A 22 7.14 5.60 -0.17
C PHE A 22 7.41 7.00 0.36
N LEU A 23 6.58 7.98 0.01
CA LEU A 23 6.72 9.36 0.51
C LEU A 23 6.52 9.43 2.03
N GLU A 24 5.48 8.80 2.56
CA GLU A 24 5.20 8.74 4.00
C GLU A 24 6.32 8.02 4.76
N ALA A 25 6.80 6.89 4.24
CA ALA A 25 7.90 6.16 4.84
C ALA A 25 9.22 6.95 4.78
N ALA A 26 9.48 7.67 3.69
CA ALA A 26 10.65 8.54 3.59
C ALA A 26 10.59 9.68 4.60
N ASP A 27 9.45 10.37 4.71
CA ASP A 27 9.27 11.49 5.63
C ASP A 27 9.51 11.06 7.09
N LEU A 28 9.02 9.86 7.44
CA LEU A 28 9.22 9.28 8.77
C LEU A 28 10.67 8.80 9.00
N LEU A 29 11.22 7.98 8.09
CA LEU A 29 12.47 7.26 8.31
C LEU A 29 13.72 8.09 7.96
N CYS A 30 13.58 9.03 7.03
CA CYS A 30 14.69 9.82 6.50
C CYS A 30 14.56 11.32 6.86
N GLY A 31 13.55 11.71 7.64
CA GLY A 31 13.19 13.11 7.87
C GLY A 31 12.50 13.75 6.66
N PRO A 32 12.32 15.09 6.66
CA PRO A 32 11.48 15.79 5.70
C PRO A 32 11.66 15.31 4.26
N ALA A 33 10.57 14.83 3.66
CA ALA A 33 10.55 14.27 2.33
C ALA A 33 9.53 14.98 1.42
N GLU A 34 9.80 14.93 0.13
CA GLU A 34 8.94 15.46 -0.91
C GLU A 34 8.83 14.43 -2.04
N GLY A 35 7.65 14.33 -2.63
CA GLY A 35 7.35 13.37 -3.67
C GLY A 35 6.43 13.94 -4.72
N GLY A 36 6.63 13.54 -5.97
CA GLY A 36 5.84 14.04 -7.10
C GLY A 36 5.97 13.15 -8.30
N PHE A 37 4.94 13.15 -9.15
CA PHE A 37 4.96 12.39 -10.38
C PHE A 37 5.52 13.27 -11.51
N VAL A 38 6.30 12.66 -12.39
CA VAL A 38 6.89 13.28 -13.57
C VAL A 38 6.39 12.50 -14.78
N TRP A 39 5.80 13.21 -15.73
CA TRP A 39 5.34 12.65 -17.00
C TRP A 39 5.49 13.72 -18.09
N ASP A 40 5.98 13.29 -19.26
CA ASP A 40 6.00 14.10 -20.48
C ASP A 40 4.71 13.84 -21.29
N GLU A 41 4.12 14.88 -21.89
CA GLU A 41 2.94 14.75 -22.76
C GLU A 41 3.30 14.23 -24.15
N GLU A 42 4.54 14.42 -24.60
CA GLU A 42 4.92 14.19 -26.00
C GLU A 42 5.69 12.88 -26.23
N THR A 43 6.36 12.33 -25.22
CA THR A 43 7.36 11.27 -25.45
C THR A 43 7.38 10.10 -24.46
N ASP A 44 6.74 10.21 -23.29
CA ASP A 44 6.92 9.20 -22.23
C ASP A 44 5.72 8.26 -22.14
N THR A 45 5.94 6.98 -22.44
CA THR A 45 4.93 5.93 -22.26
C THR A 45 4.81 5.47 -20.80
N LEU A 46 5.72 5.89 -19.92
CA LEU A 46 5.78 5.48 -18.52
C LEU A 46 6.04 6.69 -17.61
N ALA A 47 5.11 6.96 -16.68
CA ALA A 47 5.34 8.00 -15.69
C ALA A 47 6.44 7.59 -14.71
N ARG A 48 7.00 8.57 -14.01
CA ARG A 48 7.97 8.38 -12.95
C ARG A 48 7.49 9.04 -11.67
N PHE A 49 7.92 8.53 -10.53
CA PHE A 49 7.75 9.18 -9.24
C PHE A 49 9.11 9.59 -8.68
N ALA A 50 9.32 10.89 -8.51
CA ALA A 50 10.51 11.43 -7.87
C ALA A 50 10.27 11.50 -6.37
N LEU A 51 11.19 10.94 -5.59
CA LEU A 51 11.16 10.93 -4.13
C LEU A 51 12.47 11.51 -3.60
N THR A 52 12.38 12.60 -2.84
CA THR A 52 13.53 13.24 -2.22
C THR A 52 13.37 13.27 -0.71
N ALA A 53 14.44 13.00 0.03
CA ALA A 53 14.43 13.09 1.49
C ALA A 53 15.69 13.78 2.03
N ALA A 54 15.54 14.57 3.10
CA ALA A 54 16.64 15.34 3.66
C ALA A 54 17.77 14.46 4.23
N GLY A 55 17.42 13.43 5.02
CA GLY A 55 18.34 12.61 5.79
C GLY A 55 18.87 11.34 5.09
N SER A 56 18.49 11.08 3.83
CA SER A 56 19.02 9.94 3.07
C SER A 56 19.55 10.37 1.70
N LYS A 57 20.61 9.69 1.23
CA LYS A 57 21.12 9.83 -0.14
C LYS A 57 20.36 8.94 -1.13
N ALA A 58 19.69 7.89 -0.63
CA ALA A 58 18.96 6.91 -1.41
C ALA A 58 17.69 6.52 -0.63
N PRO A 59 16.63 7.35 -0.65
CA PRO A 59 15.44 7.15 0.17
C PRO A 59 14.76 5.80 -0.09
N VAL A 60 14.66 5.34 -1.35
CA VAL A 60 14.11 4.01 -1.66
C VAL A 60 14.94 2.89 -1.04
N ALA A 61 16.27 2.98 -1.09
CA ALA A 61 17.15 1.98 -0.48
C ALA A 61 16.99 1.92 1.05
N ALA A 62 16.82 3.07 1.70
CA ALA A 62 16.58 3.13 3.15
C ALA A 62 15.25 2.46 3.52
N ILE A 63 14.19 2.69 2.75
CA ILE A 63 12.87 2.09 2.98
C ILE A 63 12.89 0.58 2.72
N VAL A 64 13.51 0.12 1.63
CA VAL A 64 13.66 -1.32 1.35
C VAL A 64 14.49 -1.98 2.46
N SER A 65 15.57 -1.34 2.92
CA SER A 65 16.39 -1.84 4.03
C SER A 65 15.59 -1.95 5.34
N PHE A 66 14.73 -0.97 5.64
CA PHE A 66 13.79 -1.03 6.75
C PHE A 66 12.84 -2.22 6.60
N LEU A 67 12.16 -2.36 5.45
CA LEU A 67 11.19 -3.43 5.23
C LEU A 67 11.82 -4.84 5.29
N ARG A 68 13.07 -5.02 4.85
CA ARG A 68 13.81 -6.29 5.00
C ARG A 68 14.09 -6.69 6.45
N GLN A 69 14.14 -5.71 7.36
CA GLN A 69 14.45 -5.91 8.78
C GLN A 69 13.23 -5.76 9.69
N ALA A 70 12.10 -5.32 9.13
CA ALA A 70 10.92 -5.01 9.90
C ALA A 70 10.22 -6.29 10.37
N THR A 71 9.80 -6.27 11.64
CA THR A 71 8.81 -7.18 12.19
C THR A 71 7.45 -6.50 12.21
N VAL A 72 6.38 -7.28 12.21
CA VAL A 72 5.01 -6.76 12.30
C VAL A 72 4.32 -7.22 13.57
N SER A 73 3.53 -6.34 14.16
CA SER A 73 2.66 -6.66 15.29
C SER A 73 1.23 -6.17 15.02
N ALA A 74 0.25 -6.94 15.48
CA ALA A 74 -1.13 -6.48 15.55
C ALA A 74 -1.28 -5.54 16.75
N CYS A 75 -1.99 -4.43 16.55
CA CYS A 75 -2.13 -3.41 17.59
C CYS A 75 -3.53 -3.43 18.18
N VAL A 76 -3.62 -3.36 19.50
CA VAL A 76 -4.88 -3.28 20.24
C VAL A 76 -4.87 -2.09 21.20
N PRO A 77 -6.04 -1.50 21.51
CA PRO A 77 -6.14 -0.57 22.63
C PRO A 77 -5.77 -1.26 23.95
N ALA A 78 -5.14 -0.52 24.87
CA ALA A 78 -4.83 -1.01 26.21
C ALA A 78 -6.07 -1.61 26.90
N GLY A 79 -5.92 -2.81 27.47
CA GLY A 79 -7.01 -3.55 28.11
C GLY A 79 -7.95 -4.32 27.16
N SER A 80 -7.73 -4.26 25.85
CA SER A 80 -8.43 -5.10 24.88
C SER A 80 -8.19 -6.60 25.15
N PRO A 81 -9.21 -7.47 25.02
CA PRO A 81 -9.04 -8.92 25.10
C PRO A 81 -8.56 -9.54 23.78
N LEU A 82 -8.52 -8.79 22.68
CA LEU A 82 -8.21 -9.33 21.36
C LEU A 82 -6.72 -9.62 21.23
N ARG A 83 -6.38 -10.73 20.58
CA ARG A 83 -4.99 -11.12 20.30
C ARG A 83 -4.90 -11.70 18.89
N ALA A 84 -3.84 -11.33 18.18
CA ALA A 84 -3.46 -11.98 16.92
C ALA A 84 -3.36 -13.49 17.14
N LYS A 85 -3.77 -14.26 16.12
CA LYS A 85 -3.86 -15.71 16.20
C LYS A 85 -2.80 -16.41 15.36
N GLU A 86 -2.25 -15.69 14.39
CA GLU A 86 -1.31 -16.22 13.42
C GLU A 86 0.11 -16.28 14.01
N PRO A 87 0.85 -17.40 13.79
CA PRO A 87 2.24 -17.52 14.24
C PRO A 87 3.12 -16.37 13.73
N GLY A 88 4.01 -15.85 14.55
CA GLY A 88 4.93 -14.78 14.16
C GLY A 88 4.29 -13.38 14.03
N VAL A 89 3.05 -13.20 14.47
CA VAL A 89 2.44 -11.87 14.65
C VAL A 89 2.16 -11.66 16.14
N ASP A 90 3.00 -10.87 16.79
CA ASP A 90 2.78 -10.48 18.17
C ASP A 90 1.63 -9.49 18.29
N THR A 91 1.01 -9.43 19.46
CA THR A 91 0.04 -8.36 19.79
C THR A 91 0.67 -7.38 20.75
N ILE A 92 0.58 -6.10 20.43
CA ILE A 92 1.06 -5.01 21.26
C ILE A 92 -0.09 -4.10 21.68
N GLU A 93 -0.07 -3.70 22.94
CA GLU A 93 -1.04 -2.76 23.48
C GLU A 93 -0.55 -1.34 23.26
N LEU A 94 -1.41 -0.51 22.68
CA LEU A 94 -1.17 0.92 22.50
C LEU A 94 -2.09 1.71 23.44
N GLU A 95 -1.68 2.93 23.77
CA GLU A 95 -2.51 3.83 24.58
C GLU A 95 -3.90 4.01 23.96
N ALA A 96 -4.91 4.18 24.81
CA ALA A 96 -6.28 4.36 24.36
C ALA A 96 -6.39 5.61 23.46
N GLY A 97 -7.01 5.46 22.29
CA GLY A 97 -7.18 6.55 21.33
C GLY A 97 -6.09 6.66 20.25
N VAL A 98 -5.05 5.81 20.29
CA VAL A 98 -4.04 5.75 19.21
C VAL A 98 -4.69 5.38 17.87
N PHE A 99 -5.68 4.49 17.88
CA PHE A 99 -6.60 4.31 16.76
C PHE A 99 -7.95 4.92 17.12
N PRO A 100 -8.42 5.91 16.37
CA PRO A 100 -9.66 6.63 16.69
C PRO A 100 -10.92 5.83 16.32
N CYS A 101 -10.80 4.63 15.73
CA CYS A 101 -11.95 3.78 15.48
C CYS A 101 -12.38 2.96 16.71
N ARG A 102 -13.62 2.50 16.68
CA ARG A 102 -14.09 1.46 17.59
C ARG A 102 -13.25 0.20 17.41
N GLU A 103 -12.91 -0.45 18.52
CA GLU A 103 -12.28 -1.77 18.52
C GLU A 103 -13.09 -2.75 17.64
N PRO A 104 -12.43 -3.52 16.74
CA PRO A 104 -13.14 -4.46 15.88
C PRO A 104 -13.67 -5.66 16.68
N ASP A 105 -14.67 -6.35 16.13
CA ASP A 105 -15.21 -7.56 16.78
C ASP A 105 -14.27 -8.78 16.67
N THR A 106 -13.29 -8.74 15.76
CA THR A 106 -12.37 -9.85 15.49
C THR A 106 -10.91 -9.42 15.46
N PRO A 107 -9.97 -10.27 15.92
CA PRO A 107 -8.53 -9.97 15.82
C PRO A 107 -8.03 -9.82 14.38
N SER A 108 -8.73 -10.43 13.41
CA SER A 108 -8.35 -10.37 12.00
C SER A 108 -8.46 -8.98 11.38
N ALA A 109 -9.13 -8.03 12.04
CA ALA A 109 -9.28 -6.65 11.60
C ALA A 109 -8.42 -5.65 12.39
N LEU A 110 -7.53 -6.14 13.27
CA LEU A 110 -6.62 -5.28 14.01
C LEU A 110 -5.65 -4.54 13.07
N PRO A 111 -5.33 -3.26 13.35
CA PRO A 111 -4.24 -2.55 12.70
C PRO A 111 -2.91 -3.27 12.84
N ALA A 112 -2.01 -3.04 11.89
CA ALA A 112 -0.66 -3.58 11.93
C ALA A 112 0.37 -2.46 12.09
N MET A 113 1.40 -2.70 12.90
CA MET A 113 2.55 -1.80 13.03
C MET A 113 3.83 -2.54 12.67
N LEU A 114 4.63 -1.92 11.81
CA LEU A 114 5.93 -2.41 11.35
C LEU A 114 7.02 -1.66 12.10
N ALA A 115 8.00 -2.40 12.61
CA ALA A 115 9.09 -1.88 13.42
C ALA A 115 10.40 -2.61 13.10
N CYS A 116 11.51 -1.89 13.12
CA CYS A 116 12.85 -2.50 13.14
C CYS A 116 13.42 -2.49 14.55
N GLY A 117 14.11 -3.56 14.93
CA GLY A 117 14.82 -3.62 16.22
C GLY A 117 15.83 -2.48 16.35
N GLY A 118 15.72 -1.69 17.43
CA GLY A 118 16.63 -0.58 17.72
C GLY A 118 16.30 0.76 17.05
N SER A 119 15.30 0.83 16.17
CA SER A 119 14.77 2.09 15.63
C SER A 119 13.52 2.50 16.43
N PRO A 120 13.29 3.80 16.70
CA PRO A 120 12.04 4.30 17.29
C PRO A 120 10.90 4.48 16.26
N GLU A 121 11.21 4.57 14.97
CA GLU A 121 10.22 4.82 13.92
C GLU A 121 9.33 3.61 13.66
N ARG A 122 8.04 3.86 13.36
CA ARG A 122 7.02 2.83 13.16
C ARG A 122 6.16 3.16 11.96
N LEU A 123 6.07 2.25 10.99
CA LEU A 123 5.09 2.36 9.92
C LEU A 123 3.80 1.69 10.35
N VAL A 124 2.66 2.29 10.00
CA VAL A 124 1.34 1.82 10.43
C VAL A 124 0.49 1.49 9.22
N VAL A 125 -0.19 0.36 9.29
CA VAL A 125 -1.20 -0.08 8.32
C VAL A 125 -2.53 -0.19 9.06
N ASP A 126 -3.34 0.86 8.96
CA ASP A 126 -4.56 1.04 9.75
C ASP A 126 -5.68 1.72 8.97
N HIS A 127 -5.59 1.75 7.64
CA HIS A 127 -6.46 2.59 6.81
C HIS A 127 -7.95 2.24 6.89
N TRP A 128 -8.31 1.12 7.53
CA TRP A 128 -9.69 0.72 7.84
C TRP A 128 -10.14 1.03 9.27
N ALA A 129 -9.24 1.60 10.08
CA ALA A 129 -9.33 1.79 11.52
C ALA A 129 -8.98 3.23 11.96
N ASP A 130 -8.86 4.16 11.01
CA ASP A 130 -8.49 5.56 11.27
C ASP A 130 -9.66 6.44 11.73
N GLY A 131 -10.86 5.87 11.95
CA GLY A 131 -12.04 6.55 12.51
C GLY A 131 -12.51 7.78 11.73
N SER A 132 -11.95 8.04 10.55
CA SER A 132 -12.22 9.23 9.75
C SER A 132 -13.51 9.07 8.95
N SER A 133 -13.99 10.17 8.36
CA SER A 133 -15.11 10.13 7.42
C SER A 133 -14.74 9.54 6.04
N ARG A 134 -13.47 9.14 5.84
CA ARG A 134 -12.99 8.58 4.57
C ARG A 134 -13.46 7.14 4.44
N ASP A 135 -13.74 6.68 3.21
CA ASP A 135 -14.08 5.26 3.01
C ASP A 135 -12.89 4.38 3.43
N THR A 136 -13.17 3.34 4.20
CA THR A 136 -12.11 2.43 4.69
C THR A 136 -11.36 1.75 3.57
N LEU A 137 -11.97 1.62 2.38
CA LEU A 137 -11.37 1.03 1.19
C LEU A 137 -10.60 -0.26 1.50
N LYS A 138 -11.25 -1.14 2.26
CA LYS A 138 -10.64 -2.38 2.74
C LYS A 138 -10.68 -3.44 1.63
N PHE A 139 -9.51 -3.87 1.16
CA PHE A 139 -9.36 -4.83 0.06
C PHE A 139 -9.30 -6.29 0.52
N TRP A 140 -8.81 -6.55 1.73
CA TRP A 140 -8.85 -7.89 2.33
C TRP A 140 -10.02 -8.00 3.32
N ALA A 141 -10.64 -9.18 3.40
CA ALA A 141 -11.81 -9.41 4.25
C ALA A 141 -11.49 -10.09 5.58
N GLY A 142 -10.24 -10.49 5.80
CA GLY A 142 -9.91 -11.53 6.77
C GLY A 142 -10.62 -12.86 6.50
N MET A 143 -10.94 -13.17 5.24
CA MET A 143 -11.60 -14.43 4.85
C MET A 143 -10.81 -15.63 5.37
N ALA A 144 -11.53 -16.62 5.95
CA ALA A 144 -10.98 -17.74 6.72
C ALA A 144 -10.22 -17.39 8.01
N GLY A 145 -10.28 -16.13 8.47
CA GLY A 145 -9.71 -15.68 9.74
C GLY A 145 -8.31 -15.07 9.66
N TYR A 146 -7.69 -15.03 8.48
CA TYR A 146 -6.30 -14.56 8.31
C TYR A 146 -6.18 -13.03 8.36
N SER A 147 -5.42 -12.52 9.34
CA SER A 147 -5.34 -11.09 9.65
C SER A 147 -4.55 -10.27 8.63
N GLY A 148 -4.83 -8.96 8.57
CA GLY A 148 -4.05 -8.02 7.76
C GLY A 148 -2.58 -7.96 8.20
N ALA A 149 -2.33 -8.04 9.51
CA ALA A 149 -0.99 -8.14 10.07
C ALA A 149 -0.24 -9.39 9.59
N ALA A 150 -0.91 -10.55 9.51
CA ALA A 150 -0.31 -11.77 8.97
C ALA A 150 0.00 -11.66 7.46
N LEU A 151 -0.87 -11.01 6.68
CA LEU A 151 -0.58 -10.72 5.26
C LEU A 151 0.67 -9.84 5.11
N VAL A 152 0.79 -8.80 5.94
CA VAL A 152 1.97 -7.93 5.96
C VAL A 152 3.21 -8.72 6.37
N ARG A 153 3.14 -9.58 7.40
CA ARG A 153 4.24 -10.46 7.81
C ARG A 153 4.75 -11.29 6.65
N ASP A 154 3.87 -12.00 5.94
CA ASP A 154 4.23 -12.87 4.81
C ASP A 154 5.00 -12.08 3.74
N MET A 155 4.59 -10.83 3.47
CA MET A 155 5.24 -9.96 2.50
C MET A 155 6.58 -9.43 2.97
N LEU A 156 6.74 -9.13 4.27
CA LEU A 156 8.03 -8.75 4.84
C LEU A 156 9.01 -9.93 4.81
N GLU A 157 8.56 -11.15 5.10
CA GLU A 157 9.37 -12.36 4.97
C GLU A 157 9.85 -12.59 3.53
N GLN A 158 8.97 -12.35 2.54
CA GLN A 158 9.33 -12.40 1.12
C GLN A 158 10.38 -11.35 0.75
N ILE A 159 10.21 -10.11 1.21
CA ILE A 159 11.14 -9.00 0.97
C ILE A 159 12.49 -9.28 1.64
N ALA A 160 12.48 -9.78 2.87
CA ALA A 160 13.68 -10.14 3.62
C ALA A 160 14.47 -11.27 2.94
N ALA A 161 13.77 -12.25 2.35
CA ALA A 161 14.35 -13.39 1.67
C ALA A 161 14.92 -13.08 0.27
N TRP A 162 14.74 -11.86 -0.25
CA TRP A 162 15.31 -11.51 -1.55
C TRP A 162 16.84 -11.59 -1.55
N PRO A 163 17.43 -12.23 -2.58
CA PRO A 163 18.85 -12.14 -2.86
C PRO A 163 19.32 -10.69 -3.03
N GLU A 164 20.63 -10.44 -2.88
CA GLU A 164 21.18 -9.08 -2.97
C GLU A 164 21.05 -8.46 -4.36
N ASP A 165 21.12 -9.25 -5.44
CA ASP A 165 20.88 -8.78 -6.80
C ASP A 165 19.41 -8.38 -7.02
N VAL A 166 18.47 -9.17 -6.49
CA VAL A 166 17.04 -8.83 -6.51
C VAL A 166 16.78 -7.58 -5.67
N THR A 167 17.43 -7.46 -4.51
CA THR A 167 17.32 -6.28 -3.65
C THR A 167 17.84 -5.03 -4.37
N ALA A 168 18.99 -5.12 -5.02
CA ALA A 168 19.56 -4.01 -5.80
C ALA A 168 18.64 -3.59 -6.96
N ALA A 169 18.05 -4.56 -7.66
CA ALA A 169 17.05 -4.29 -8.69
C ALA A 169 15.80 -3.62 -8.12
N ALA A 170 15.30 -4.10 -6.97
CA ALA A 170 14.14 -3.53 -6.27
C ALA A 170 14.37 -2.09 -5.80
N ILE A 171 15.61 -1.66 -5.57
CA ILE A 171 15.91 -0.27 -5.24
C ILE A 171 15.72 0.65 -6.46
N SER A 172 15.97 0.14 -7.66
CA SER A 172 15.87 0.92 -8.90
C SER A 172 14.47 0.86 -9.52
N ASP A 173 13.82 -0.29 -9.40
CA ASP A 173 12.48 -0.55 -9.93
C ASP A 173 11.65 -1.35 -8.90
N PRO A 174 11.24 -0.69 -7.79
CA PRO A 174 10.59 -1.37 -6.66
C PRO A 174 9.26 -2.03 -7.05
N PHE A 175 8.57 -1.51 -8.06
CA PHE A 175 7.29 -2.04 -8.47
C PHE A 175 7.42 -3.29 -9.35
N ASN A 176 8.59 -3.62 -9.89
CA ASN A 176 8.82 -4.88 -10.60
C ASN A 176 9.53 -5.95 -9.76
N ALA A 177 9.88 -5.64 -8.50
CA ALA A 177 10.40 -6.62 -7.57
C ALA A 177 9.30 -7.60 -7.13
N SER A 178 9.40 -8.84 -7.61
CA SER A 178 8.37 -9.86 -7.44
C SER A 178 8.77 -10.96 -6.46
N ALA A 179 7.78 -11.66 -5.93
CA ALA A 179 7.96 -12.86 -5.11
C ALA A 179 6.83 -13.86 -5.36
N LEU A 180 7.06 -15.13 -5.03
CA LEU A 180 5.98 -16.10 -4.94
C LEU A 180 5.10 -15.74 -3.75
N GLN A 181 3.79 -15.65 -3.97
CA GLN A 181 2.85 -15.18 -2.97
C GLN A 181 1.60 -16.07 -2.93
N SER A 182 1.35 -16.69 -1.78
CA SER A 182 0.10 -17.41 -1.48
C SER A 182 -1.02 -16.49 -0.98
N SER A 183 -0.67 -15.29 -0.50
CA SER A 183 -1.58 -14.33 0.12
C SER A 183 -1.32 -12.89 -0.39
N SER A 184 -2.27 -11.96 -0.24
CA SER A 184 -2.07 -10.53 -0.54
C SER A 184 -3.13 -9.62 0.08
N LEU A 185 -2.87 -8.32 0.03
CA LEU A 185 -3.83 -7.27 0.36
C LEU A 185 -4.72 -6.87 -0.84
N ARG A 186 -4.37 -7.26 -2.07
CA ARG A 186 -5.08 -7.02 -3.35
C ARG A 186 -5.02 -5.59 -3.85
N PHE A 187 -3.90 -4.91 -3.61
CA PHE A 187 -3.62 -3.60 -4.17
C PHE A 187 -3.05 -3.65 -5.57
N ASP A 188 -2.24 -4.65 -5.91
CA ASP A 188 -1.61 -4.69 -7.23
C ASP A 188 -2.59 -5.22 -8.28
N LEU A 189 -2.87 -4.40 -9.31
CA LEU A 189 -3.77 -4.75 -10.40
C LEU A 189 -3.25 -5.94 -11.25
N ARG A 190 -1.94 -6.16 -11.30
CA ARG A 190 -1.33 -7.25 -12.11
C ARG A 190 -1.61 -8.63 -11.54
N LYS A 191 -2.06 -8.69 -10.28
CA LYS A 191 -2.32 -9.94 -9.57
C LYS A 191 -3.81 -10.27 -9.67
N ASP A 192 -4.17 -11.15 -10.60
CA ASP A 192 -5.57 -11.47 -10.84
C ASP A 192 -6.14 -12.40 -9.76
N TYR A 193 -7.00 -11.83 -8.91
CA TYR A 193 -7.87 -12.52 -7.96
C TYR A 193 -9.28 -12.73 -8.48
N VAL A 194 -9.62 -12.06 -9.57
CA VAL A 194 -10.94 -12.08 -10.16
C VAL A 194 -10.82 -12.85 -11.47
N ALA A 195 -11.52 -13.98 -11.56
CA ALA A 195 -11.57 -14.71 -12.82
C ALA A 195 -12.11 -13.78 -13.91
N ILE A 196 -11.43 -13.73 -15.05
CA ILE A 196 -11.88 -13.01 -16.27
C ILE A 196 -13.17 -13.60 -16.89
N GLY A 197 -13.92 -14.40 -16.13
CA GLY A 197 -15.16 -15.04 -16.56
C GLY A 197 -14.98 -16.17 -17.58
N LEU A 198 -13.74 -16.56 -17.91
CA LEU A 198 -13.43 -17.59 -18.92
C LEU A 198 -13.25 -19.00 -18.34
N GLY A 199 -13.82 -19.28 -17.16
CA GLY A 199 -13.80 -20.63 -16.56
C GLY A 199 -12.45 -21.07 -15.96
N PHE A 200 -11.55 -20.13 -15.68
CA PHE A 200 -10.24 -20.41 -15.07
C PHE A 200 -10.18 -19.89 -13.62
N THR A 201 -9.63 -20.70 -12.71
CA THR A 201 -9.33 -20.28 -11.32
C THR A 201 -8.06 -20.97 -10.84
N VAL A 202 -7.11 -20.21 -10.29
CA VAL A 202 -5.86 -20.75 -9.74
C VAL A 202 -6.13 -21.74 -8.60
N ASN A 203 -7.23 -21.56 -7.85
CA ASN A 203 -7.61 -22.46 -6.77
C ASN A 203 -7.88 -23.90 -7.25
N ALA A 204 -8.21 -24.11 -8.53
CA ALA A 204 -8.37 -25.44 -9.13
C ALA A 204 -7.05 -26.07 -9.59
N HIS A 205 -5.94 -25.34 -9.50
CA HIS A 205 -4.61 -25.74 -10.01
C HIS A 205 -3.54 -25.58 -8.90
N PRO A 206 -3.46 -26.50 -7.93
CA PRO A 206 -2.60 -26.36 -6.75
C PRO A 206 -1.09 -26.36 -7.05
N SER A 207 -0.69 -26.77 -8.26
CA SER A 207 0.71 -26.72 -8.72
C SER A 207 1.11 -25.35 -9.29
N MET A 208 0.16 -24.43 -9.49
CA MET A 208 0.46 -23.10 -10.01
C MET A 208 0.82 -22.17 -8.86
N ALA A 209 2.02 -21.60 -8.92
CA ALA A 209 2.44 -20.56 -8.00
C ALA A 209 2.04 -19.18 -8.56
N ILE A 210 1.48 -18.34 -7.70
CA ILE A 210 1.14 -16.96 -8.06
C ILE A 210 2.34 -16.07 -7.74
N VAL A 211 2.71 -15.25 -8.70
CA VAL A 211 3.68 -14.17 -8.51
C VAL A 211 2.94 -12.91 -8.10
N GLY A 212 3.47 -12.17 -7.14
CA GLY A 212 2.99 -10.83 -6.81
C GLY A 212 4.12 -9.90 -6.42
N TYR A 213 3.75 -8.70 -5.97
CA TYR A 213 4.66 -7.57 -5.82
C TYR A 213 4.58 -7.02 -4.39
N PRO A 214 5.34 -7.61 -3.44
CA PRO A 214 5.23 -7.31 -2.01
C PRO A 214 5.37 -5.82 -1.66
N LEU A 215 6.27 -5.11 -2.33
CA LEU A 215 6.49 -3.68 -2.09
C LEU A 215 5.26 -2.84 -2.47
N VAL A 216 4.60 -3.16 -3.59
CA VAL A 216 3.37 -2.47 -4.01
C VAL A 216 2.28 -2.68 -2.97
N GLU A 217 2.08 -3.92 -2.52
CA GLU A 217 1.03 -4.27 -1.56
C GLU A 217 1.23 -3.59 -0.19
N VAL A 218 2.43 -3.72 0.39
CA VAL A 218 2.72 -3.15 1.73
C VAL A 218 2.69 -1.62 1.68
N LEU A 219 3.35 -1.00 0.71
CA LEU A 219 3.45 0.46 0.65
C LEU A 219 2.14 1.10 0.18
N ALA A 220 1.32 0.43 -0.64
CA ALA A 220 -0.03 0.91 -0.91
C ALA A 220 -0.86 0.97 0.36
N ALA A 221 -0.77 -0.05 1.22
CA ALA A 221 -1.47 -0.09 2.49
C ALA A 221 -0.99 1.02 3.44
N VAL A 222 0.33 1.24 3.54
CA VAL A 222 0.91 2.35 4.30
C VAL A 222 0.45 3.70 3.75
N GLY A 223 0.53 3.93 2.43
CA GLY A 223 0.10 5.19 1.82
C GLY A 223 -1.39 5.45 2.04
N LEU A 224 -2.19 4.39 1.95
CA LEU A 224 -3.59 4.48 2.32
C LEU A 224 -3.79 4.75 3.80
N SER A 225 -2.89 4.57 4.76
CA SER A 225 -3.13 5.05 6.14
C SER A 225 -3.33 6.58 6.18
N HIS A 226 -2.73 7.31 5.22
CA HIS A 226 -2.65 8.78 5.25
C HIS A 226 -3.65 9.49 4.33
N ALA A 227 -4.10 8.87 3.24
CA ALA A 227 -5.10 9.42 2.32
C ALA A 227 -5.97 8.31 1.69
N ARG A 228 -7.13 8.67 1.12
CA ARG A 228 -7.95 7.74 0.32
C ARG A 228 -8.30 8.36 -1.02
N PRO A 229 -8.46 7.56 -2.08
CA PRO A 229 -9.17 8.00 -3.26
C PRO A 229 -10.61 8.39 -2.90
N LEU A 230 -11.16 9.33 -3.65
CA LEU A 230 -12.54 9.78 -3.51
C LEU A 230 -13.50 8.68 -3.93
N ARG A 231 -14.40 8.28 -3.03
CA ARG A 231 -15.49 7.36 -3.37
C ARG A 231 -16.55 8.07 -4.22
N ILE A 232 -16.83 7.54 -5.41
CA ILE A 232 -17.90 8.02 -6.30
C ILE A 232 -19.18 7.22 -6.06
N ASP A 233 -19.07 5.89 -6.05
CA ASP A 233 -20.17 4.97 -5.71
C ASP A 233 -19.66 3.75 -4.91
N LYS A 234 -20.42 2.64 -4.81
CA LYS A 234 -20.05 1.44 -4.02
C LYS A 234 -18.70 0.83 -4.42
N LEU A 235 -18.40 0.78 -5.71
CA LEU A 235 -17.19 0.11 -6.26
C LEU A 235 -16.46 0.99 -7.26
N HIS A 236 -16.78 2.28 -7.30
CA HIS A 236 -16.17 3.28 -8.15
C HIS A 236 -15.51 4.35 -7.32
N TYR A 237 -14.24 4.59 -7.61
CA TYR A 237 -13.42 5.57 -6.92
C TYR A 237 -12.66 6.41 -7.92
N ARG A 238 -12.24 7.59 -7.49
CA ARG A 238 -11.35 8.49 -8.21
C ARG A 238 -10.08 8.70 -7.40
N TYR A 239 -8.92 8.62 -8.03
CA TYR A 239 -7.66 9.04 -7.45
C TYR A 239 -7.01 10.12 -8.32
N GLY A 240 -6.26 11.01 -7.69
CA GLY A 240 -5.48 12.03 -8.37
C GLY A 240 -3.97 11.80 -8.21
N VAL A 241 -3.21 12.31 -9.16
CA VAL A 241 -1.76 12.39 -9.10
C VAL A 241 -1.32 13.84 -9.35
N ILE A 242 -0.25 14.26 -8.69
CA ILE A 242 0.28 15.62 -8.76
C ILE A 242 1.61 15.64 -9.52
N GLY A 243 1.73 16.53 -10.49
CA GLY A 243 2.87 16.69 -11.38
C GLY A 243 4.01 17.51 -10.79
N GLU A 244 4.01 17.71 -9.47
CA GLU A 244 4.94 18.56 -8.74
C GLU A 244 5.50 17.78 -7.55
N VAL A 245 6.77 18.00 -7.24
CA VAL A 245 7.42 17.43 -6.04
C VAL A 245 6.97 18.24 -4.84
N VAL A 246 6.17 17.62 -3.97
CA VAL A 246 5.51 18.30 -2.85
C VAL A 246 5.64 17.48 -1.55
N PRO A 247 5.55 18.13 -0.38
CA PRO A 247 5.52 17.40 0.89
C PRO A 247 4.22 16.58 1.07
N PRO A 248 4.20 15.60 2.00
CA PRO A 248 3.09 14.65 2.16
C PRO A 248 1.69 15.27 2.20
N PRO A 249 1.42 16.41 2.89
CA PRO A 249 0.08 16.98 2.95
C PRO A 249 -0.54 17.29 1.58
N PHE A 250 0.24 17.77 0.61
CA PHE A 250 -0.26 18.07 -0.73
C PHE A 250 -0.44 16.80 -1.57
N ALA A 251 0.47 15.83 -1.45
CA ALA A 251 0.34 14.53 -2.10
C ALA A 251 -0.92 13.77 -1.62
N ARG A 252 -1.20 13.80 -0.31
CA ARG A 252 -2.43 13.25 0.29
C ARG A 252 -3.69 13.91 -0.29
N ALA A 253 -3.70 15.24 -0.39
CA ALA A 253 -4.83 15.99 -0.93
C ALA A 253 -5.05 15.68 -2.41
N ALA A 254 -3.97 15.62 -3.20
CA ALA A 254 -4.02 15.25 -4.61
C ALA A 254 -4.58 13.82 -4.80
N LEU A 255 -4.15 12.85 -3.99
CA LEU A 255 -4.67 11.48 -4.04
C LEU A 255 -6.18 11.45 -3.82
N GLY A 256 -6.67 12.23 -2.85
CA GLY A 256 -8.10 12.39 -2.56
C GLY A 256 -8.90 13.16 -3.62
N GLY A 257 -8.26 13.61 -4.71
CA GLY A 257 -8.92 14.31 -5.80
C GLY A 257 -9.21 15.79 -5.50
N ALA A 258 -8.58 16.37 -4.48
CA ALA A 258 -8.70 17.79 -4.20
C ALA A 258 -8.19 18.62 -5.39
N THR A 259 -8.82 19.76 -5.66
CA THR A 259 -8.31 20.72 -6.64
C THR A 259 -7.13 21.46 -6.01
N ALA A 260 -6.00 21.49 -6.71
CA ALA A 260 -4.80 22.19 -6.30
C ALA A 260 -4.31 23.09 -7.46
N PRO A 261 -3.53 24.15 -7.19
CA PRO A 261 -2.99 25.04 -8.24
C PRO A 261 -1.84 24.40 -9.05
N PHE A 262 -1.68 23.08 -8.95
CA PHE A 262 -0.61 22.32 -9.58
C PHE A 262 -1.17 21.50 -10.74
N ARG A 263 -0.29 21.06 -11.64
CA ARG A 263 -0.67 20.12 -12.69
C ARG A 263 -1.13 18.81 -12.05
N THR A 264 -2.35 18.37 -12.34
CA THR A 264 -2.91 17.12 -11.80
C THR A 264 -3.55 16.30 -12.90
N ARG A 265 -3.40 14.98 -12.83
CA ARG A 265 -4.21 14.03 -13.61
C ARG A 265 -5.13 13.27 -12.67
N ARG A 266 -6.29 12.85 -13.17
CA ARG A 266 -7.30 12.13 -12.40
C ARG A 266 -7.63 10.84 -13.09
N PHE A 267 -7.90 9.82 -12.29
CA PHE A 267 -8.15 8.48 -12.76
C PHE A 267 -9.36 7.91 -12.05
N SER A 268 -10.17 7.19 -12.81
CA SER A 268 -11.31 6.42 -12.34
C SER A 268 -10.84 4.99 -12.12
N MET A 269 -11.10 4.40 -10.96
CA MET A 269 -10.88 2.98 -10.69
C MET A 269 -12.16 2.26 -10.33
N ARG A 270 -12.28 1.03 -10.82
CA ARG A 270 -13.36 0.10 -10.50
C ARG A 270 -12.83 -1.04 -9.64
N LEU A 271 -13.64 -1.41 -8.67
CA LEU A 271 -13.39 -2.54 -7.78
C LEU A 271 -14.39 -3.66 -8.09
N LEU A 272 -14.01 -4.89 -7.77
CA LEU A 272 -14.89 -6.05 -7.80
C LEU A 272 -14.78 -6.82 -6.48
N TRP A 273 -15.71 -7.76 -6.26
CA TRP A 273 -15.61 -8.72 -5.17
C TRP A 273 -15.00 -10.01 -5.72
N PRO A 274 -13.78 -10.38 -5.30
CA PRO A 274 -13.15 -11.63 -5.75
C PRO A 274 -13.87 -12.88 -5.21
N GLY A 275 -14.73 -12.71 -4.21
CA GLY A 275 -15.56 -13.76 -3.63
C GLY A 275 -16.97 -13.23 -3.36
N GLN A 276 -17.42 -13.35 -2.10
CA GLN A 276 -18.75 -12.87 -1.73
C GLN A 276 -18.83 -11.35 -1.63
N GLU A 277 -20.03 -10.85 -1.92
CA GLU A 277 -20.39 -9.45 -1.76
C GLU A 277 -20.07 -8.91 -0.37
N GLY A 278 -19.42 -7.75 -0.33
CA GLY A 278 -19.16 -7.02 0.91
C GLY A 278 -18.02 -7.57 1.77
N GLN A 279 -17.38 -8.67 1.37
CA GLN A 279 -16.24 -9.21 2.10
C GLN A 279 -14.94 -8.50 1.73
N ALA A 280 -14.48 -8.73 0.51
CA ALA A 280 -13.20 -8.27 0.00
C ALA A 280 -13.40 -7.47 -1.27
N ARG A 281 -12.43 -6.61 -1.56
CA ARG A 281 -12.39 -5.85 -2.81
C ARG A 281 -11.07 -6.14 -3.51
N ALA A 282 -11.08 -6.11 -4.83
CA ALA A 282 -9.89 -6.13 -5.65
C ALA A 282 -10.03 -5.03 -6.70
N ILE A 283 -8.92 -4.38 -7.05
CA ILE A 283 -8.91 -3.48 -8.20
C ILE A 283 -9.11 -4.33 -9.45
N SER A 284 -10.04 -3.94 -10.32
CA SER A 284 -10.30 -4.64 -11.57
C SER A 284 -9.88 -3.86 -12.80
N PHE A 285 -9.94 -2.53 -12.71
CA PHE A 285 -9.72 -1.65 -13.85
C PHE A 285 -9.45 -0.23 -13.37
N ALA A 286 -8.60 0.50 -14.08
CA ALA A 286 -8.50 1.94 -13.97
C ALA A 286 -8.31 2.59 -15.34
N GLU A 287 -8.81 3.82 -15.47
CA GLU A 287 -8.71 4.64 -16.68
C GLU A 287 -8.46 6.10 -16.30
N GLU A 288 -7.82 6.85 -17.17
CA GLU A 288 -7.68 8.28 -17.00
C GLU A 288 -9.00 9.01 -17.29
N GLU A 289 -9.38 9.93 -16.41
CA GLU A 289 -10.50 10.83 -16.68
C GLU A 289 -10.05 11.92 -17.65
N MET A 290 -10.60 11.92 -18.86
CA MET A 290 -10.37 13.02 -19.80
C MET A 290 -10.87 14.34 -19.18
N SER A 291 -9.99 15.35 -19.14
CA SER A 291 -10.37 16.71 -18.79
C SER A 291 -11.46 17.19 -19.75
N ARG A 292 -12.68 17.37 -19.23
CA ARG A 292 -13.75 18.07 -19.95
C ARG A 292 -13.53 19.58 -19.89
#